data_AF-A0A923K1U9-F1
#
_entry.id   AF-A0A923K1U9-F1
#
_cell.length_a   1.000
_cell.length_b   1.000
_cell.length_c   1.000
_cell.angle_alpha   90.00
_cell.angle_beta   90.00
_cell.angle_gamma   90.00
#
_symmetry.space_group_name_H-M   'P 1'
#
loop_
_entity.id
_entity.type
_entity.pdbx_description
1 polymer ?
#
loop_
_entity_poly.entity_id
_entity_poly.type
_entity_poly.pdbx_seq_one_letter_code
_entity_poly.pdbx_strand_id
1 'polypeptide(L)'
;MKPVVLVGHRHLCPLHGEGTVISGAGSATVNGRAIARMGDELSCGAVIETGAAHTLIEGSPAARLGDKSSHGGTLIEGDPTWLIE
;
A
#
# COMPACT_ATOMS: atom_id res chain seq x y z
N MET A 1 -3.22 -9.77 10.89
CA MET A 1 -1.89 -9.15 10.97
C MET A 1 -1.10 -9.46 9.72
N LYS A 2 -0.79 -8.43 8.93
CA LYS A 2 -0.05 -8.51 7.66
C LYS A 2 1.01 -7.40 7.61
N PRO A 3 2.11 -7.59 6.86
CA PRO A 3 3.13 -6.56 6.66
C PRO A 3 2.55 -5.25 6.09
N VAL A 4 2.99 -4.11 6.62
CA VAL A 4 2.64 -2.77 6.11
C VAL A 4 3.23 -2.55 4.71
N VAL A 5 2.51 -1.87 3.83
CA VAL A 5 3.01 -1.52 2.49
C VAL A 5 3.65 -0.13 2.53
N LEU A 6 4.78 0.03 1.85
CA LEU A 6 5.54 1.27 1.77
C LEU A 6 5.70 1.67 0.30
N VAL A 7 5.92 2.96 0.05
CA VAL A 7 6.27 3.47 -1.29
C VAL A 7 7.44 2.70 -1.87
N GLY A 8 7.28 2.20 -3.10
CA GLY A 8 8.23 1.35 -3.82
C GLY A 8 7.99 -0.16 -3.71
N HIS A 9 7.10 -0.63 -2.83
CA HIS A 9 6.71 -2.05 -2.80
C HIS A 9 5.91 -2.44 -4.03
N ARG A 10 6.04 -3.71 -4.43
CA ARG A 10 5.40 -4.23 -5.63
C ARG A 10 3.89 -4.44 -5.51
N HIS A 11 3.27 -4.28 -6.66
CA HIS A 11 1.87 -4.49 -6.96
C HIS A 11 1.74 -5.38 -8.20
N LEU A 12 0.75 -6.26 -8.23
CA LEU A 12 0.39 -7.03 -9.43
C LEU A 12 -0.97 -6.55 -9.95
N CYS A 13 -0.96 -5.90 -11.11
CA CYS A 13 -2.14 -5.38 -11.79
C CYS A 13 -2.57 -6.36 -12.90
N PRO A 14 -3.83 -6.81 -12.95
CA PRO A 14 -4.29 -7.72 -14.00
C PRO A 14 -4.32 -7.08 -15.39
N LEU A 15 -4.34 -5.74 -15.46
CA LEU A 15 -4.36 -5.00 -16.72
C LEU A 15 -2.96 -4.66 -17.27
N HIS A 16 -1.95 -4.56 -16.42
CA HIS A 16 -0.65 -3.96 -16.78
C HIS A 16 0.58 -4.78 -16.29
N GLY A 17 0.36 -5.85 -15.53
CA GLY A 17 1.44 -6.65 -14.94
C GLY A 17 1.99 -6.06 -13.64
N GLU A 18 3.28 -6.29 -13.38
CA GLU A 18 3.95 -5.79 -12.19
C GLU A 18 4.13 -4.26 -12.23
N GLY A 19 3.86 -3.62 -11.09
CA GLY A 19 4.07 -2.21 -10.84
C GLY A 19 4.45 -1.97 -9.39
N THR A 20 4.49 -0.71 -8.96
CA THR A 20 4.87 -0.33 -7.59
C THR A 20 3.94 0.72 -7.01
N VAL A 21 3.96 0.85 -5.68
CA VAL A 21 3.35 1.99 -4.99
C VAL A 21 4.21 3.23 -5.18
N ILE A 22 3.61 4.36 -5.59
CA ILE A 22 4.33 5.59 -5.93
C ILE A 22 3.99 6.80 -5.05
N SER A 23 2.89 6.76 -4.28
CA SER A 23 2.57 7.76 -3.26
C SER A 23 2.34 7.11 -1.90
N GLY A 24 2.43 7.92 -0.84
CA GLY A 24 2.29 7.47 0.54
C GLY A 24 1.95 8.63 1.47
N ALA A 25 2.01 8.36 2.77
CA ALA A 25 1.90 9.36 3.83
C ALA A 25 2.93 10.49 3.67
N GLY A 26 2.53 11.71 4.06
CA GLY A 26 3.39 12.88 3.93
C GLY A 26 4.52 12.93 4.95
N SER A 27 4.28 12.40 6.16
CA SER A 27 5.23 12.45 7.27
C SER A 27 5.52 11.09 7.91
N ALA A 28 4.56 10.17 7.85
CA ALA A 28 4.69 8.87 8.49
C ALA A 28 5.52 7.90 7.63
N THR A 29 6.61 7.39 8.18
CA THR A 29 7.55 6.52 7.46
C THR A 29 7.92 5.29 8.27
N VAL A 30 8.36 4.24 7.56
CA VAL A 30 9.00 3.04 8.11
C VAL A 30 10.28 2.84 7.32
N ASN A 31 11.41 2.67 8.01
CA ASN A 31 12.73 2.50 7.37
C ASN A 31 13.03 3.60 6.33
N GLY A 32 12.60 4.84 6.60
CA GLY A 32 12.79 6.00 5.72
C GLY A 32 11.89 6.04 4.48
N ARG A 33 10.94 5.11 4.33
CA ARG A 33 9.99 5.06 3.21
C ARG A 33 8.59 5.40 3.71
N ALA A 34 7.86 6.21 2.93
CA ALA A 34 6.50 6.60 3.28
C ALA A 34 5.56 5.38 3.35
N ILE A 35 4.67 5.38 4.34
CA ILE A 35 3.65 4.34 4.51
C ILE A 35 2.56 4.53 3.47
N ALA A 36 2.24 3.47 2.73
CA ALA A 36 1.13 3.48 1.78
C ALA A 36 -0.21 3.35 2.51
N ARG A 37 -1.24 4.00 1.97
CA ARG A 37 -2.58 4.08 2.54
C ARG A 37 -3.63 3.84 1.45
N MET A 38 -4.86 3.60 1.87
CA MET A 38 -6.01 3.69 0.97
C MET A 38 -6.04 5.07 0.29
N GLY A 39 -6.20 5.08 -1.02
CA GLY A 39 -6.15 6.27 -1.86
C GLY A 39 -4.78 6.58 -2.48
N ASP A 40 -3.70 5.95 -2.01
CA ASP A 40 -2.37 6.16 -2.61
C ASP A 40 -2.26 5.51 -4.01
N GLU A 41 -1.49 6.16 -4.87
CA GLU A 41 -1.33 5.82 -6.29
C GLU A 41 -0.31 4.71 -6.53
N LEU A 42 -0.56 3.95 -7.60
CA LEU A 42 0.29 2.89 -8.12
C LEU A 42 0.84 3.30 -9.49
N SER A 43 2.01 2.78 -9.86
CA SER A 43 2.73 3.14 -11.10
C SER A 43 1.95 2.91 -12.39
N CYS A 44 0.90 2.08 -12.37
CA CYS A 44 0.01 1.82 -13.50
C CYS A 44 -1.24 2.72 -13.54
N GLY A 45 -1.32 3.73 -12.65
CA GLY A 45 -2.46 4.64 -12.53
C GLY A 45 -3.63 4.13 -11.67
N ALA A 46 -3.53 2.91 -11.12
CA ALA A 46 -4.49 2.43 -10.13
C ALA A 46 -4.27 3.11 -8.77
N VAL A 47 -5.28 3.03 -7.90
CA VAL A 47 -5.21 3.48 -6.51
C VAL A 47 -5.47 2.32 -5.55
N ILE A 48 -4.90 2.37 -4.35
CA ILE A 48 -5.16 1.39 -3.29
C ILE A 48 -6.58 1.58 -2.74
N GLU A 49 -7.38 0.52 -2.72
CA GLU A 49 -8.80 0.58 -2.35
C GLU A 49 -9.13 -0.04 -0.99
N THR A 50 -8.26 -0.92 -0.47
CA THR A 50 -8.46 -1.53 0.84
C THR A 50 -7.27 -1.31 1.75
N GLY A 51 -7.50 -1.34 3.06
CA GLY A 51 -6.49 -1.12 4.08
C GLY A 51 -6.92 -1.68 5.44
N ALA A 52 -6.09 -1.47 6.45
CA ALA A 52 -6.37 -1.79 7.86
C ALA A 52 -7.34 -0.78 8.46
N ALA A 53 -8.60 -1.17 8.67
CA ALA A 53 -9.69 -0.28 9.05
C ALA A 53 -9.46 0.50 10.36
N HIS A 54 -8.76 -0.05 11.34
CA HIS A 54 -8.49 0.64 12.61
C HIS A 54 -7.04 1.13 12.76
N THR A 55 -6.20 0.92 11.75
CA THR A 55 -4.84 1.49 11.71
C THR A 55 -4.81 2.66 10.74
N LEU A 56 -5.14 3.84 11.25
CA LEU A 56 -5.20 5.06 10.44
C LEU A 56 -3.86 5.80 10.46
N ILE A 57 -3.37 6.15 9.27
CA ILE A 57 -2.18 6.96 9.05
C ILE A 57 -2.62 8.24 8.36
N GLU A 58 -2.48 9.36 9.07
CA GLU A 58 -2.95 10.68 8.59
C GLU A 58 -4.42 10.65 8.15
N GLY A 59 -5.26 9.94 8.92
CA GLY A 59 -6.70 9.83 8.67
C GLY A 59 -7.13 8.78 7.65
N SER A 60 -6.20 8.10 6.97
CA SER A 60 -6.53 7.05 5.98
C SER A 60 -6.04 5.67 6.44
N PRO A 61 -6.79 4.58 6.18
CA PRO A 61 -6.36 3.21 6.49
C PRO A 61 -4.99 2.87 5.89
N ALA A 62 -4.07 2.34 6.69
CA ALA A 62 -2.78 1.85 6.21
C ALA A 62 -2.95 0.64 5.27
N ALA A 63 -2.22 0.64 4.17
CA ALA A 63 -2.20 -0.48 3.24
C ALA A 63 -1.30 -1.61 3.74
N ARG A 64 -1.69 -2.86 3.44
CA ARG A 64 -0.98 -4.07 3.83
C ARG A 64 -0.80 -5.01 2.64
N LEU A 65 0.14 -5.94 2.80
CA LEU A 65 0.27 -7.07 1.88
C LEU A 65 -1.09 -7.72 1.61
N GLY A 66 -1.46 -7.87 0.34
CA GLY A 66 -2.71 -8.48 -0.08
C GLY A 66 -3.90 -7.52 -0.21
N ASP A 67 -3.77 -6.24 0.15
CA ASP A 67 -4.81 -5.24 -0.11
C ASP A 67 -4.95 -4.97 -1.62
N LYS A 68 -6.15 -4.52 -2.02
CA LYS A 68 -6.60 -4.43 -3.42
C LYS A 68 -6.43 -3.03 -4.00
N SER A 69 -6.39 -2.97 -5.33
CA SER A 69 -6.39 -1.71 -6.09
C SER A 69 -7.55 -1.62 -7.06
N SER A 70 -7.83 -0.41 -7.55
CA SER A 70 -8.95 -0.08 -8.44
C SER A 70 -8.90 -0.73 -9.83
N HIS A 71 -7.75 -1.28 -10.24
CA HIS A 71 -7.66 -2.13 -11.44
C HIS A 71 -7.91 -3.61 -11.12
N GLY A 72 -8.36 -3.95 -9.91
CA GLY A 72 -8.55 -5.34 -9.44
C GLY A 72 -7.24 -6.03 -9.06
N GLY A 73 -6.13 -5.30 -8.96
CA GLY A 73 -4.82 -5.84 -8.62
C GLY A 73 -4.63 -6.06 -7.12
N THR A 74 -3.42 -6.47 -6.73
CA THR A 74 -3.08 -6.76 -5.32
C THR A 74 -1.68 -6.27 -4.98
N LEU A 75 -1.51 -5.71 -3.78
CA LEU A 75 -0.19 -5.39 -3.22
C LEU A 75 0.51 -6.69 -2.82
N ILE A 76 1.70 -6.96 -3.36
CA ILE A 76 2.37 -8.27 -3.24
C ILE A 76 3.66 -8.22 -2.41
N GLU A 77 4.00 -7.06 -1.86
CA GLU A 77 5.10 -6.86 -0.92
C GLU A 77 4.67 -6.01 0.27
N GLY A 78 5.36 -6.18 1.39
CA GLY A 78 5.19 -5.38 2.60
C GLY A 78 6.39 -5.55 3.52
N ASP A 79 6.60 -4.58 4.41
CA ASP A 79 7.70 -4.58 5.37
C ASP A 79 7.30 -5.41 6.60
N PRO A 80 7.99 -6.53 6.88
CA PRO A 80 7.60 -7.44 7.97
C PRO A 80 7.97 -6.90 9.36
N THR A 81 8.70 -5.79 9.46
CA THR A 81 9.07 -5.19 10.76
C THR A 81 7.89 -4.52 11.46
N TRP A 82 6.82 -4.21 10.73
CA TRP A 82 5.57 -3.73 11.30
C TRP A 82 4.38 -4.48 10.72
N LEU A 83 3.77 -5.32 11.57
CA LEU A 83 2.56 -6.05 11.25
C LEU A 83 1.36 -5.31 11.82
N ILE A 84 0.36 -5.07 10.98
CA ILE A 84 -0.88 -4.40 11.35
C ILE A 84 -2.05 -5.34 11.04
N GLU A 85 -3.12 -5.27 11.83
CA GLU A 85 -4.29 -6.16 11.77
C GLU A 85 -4.71 -6.44 10.35
#